data_AF-A0AAF0ZKE3-F1
#
_entry.id   AF-A0AAF0ZKE3-F1
#
_cell.length_a   1.000
_cell.length_b   1.000
_cell.length_c   1.000
_cell.angle_alpha   90.00
_cell.angle_beta   90.00
_cell.angle_gamma   90.00
#
_symmetry.space_group_name_H-M   'P 1'
#
loop_
_entity.id
_entity.type
_entity.pdbx_description
1 polymer ?
#
loop_
_entity_poly.entity_id
_entity_poly.type
_entity_poly.pdbx_seq_one_letter_code
_entity_poly.pdbx_strand_id
1 'polypeptide(L)'
;MGKEGLMIAKELKRLHSNAVRFERFMKSHVSRLHKSNLVVVLAEFQRQDLSYLSMRLYEAVRKEIWYRPDMFFYRDMLFMLARNKKVDETKKIWEDLKKEGVIFDQHTFGDLVKAFLDGGLSLEEMHIYDEMRHSPDPPMSLRYRVMLKGLLPYPELREKVKDDFLKLLPDTVVYDPLEDLFDEEEWRKESDDD
;
A
#
# COMPACT_ATOMS: atom_id res chain seq x y z
N MET A 1 7.89 5.69 -21.46
CA MET A 1 6.62 5.20 -22.03
C MET A 1 6.67 5.34 -23.55
N GLY A 2 6.40 4.27 -24.31
CA GLY A 2 6.35 4.32 -25.78
C GLY A 2 5.08 5.01 -26.31
N LYS A 3 5.05 5.35 -27.62
CA LYS A 3 3.90 6.04 -28.26
C LYS A 3 2.58 5.28 -28.07
N GLU A 4 2.61 3.96 -28.22
CA GLU A 4 1.45 3.10 -28.04
C GLU A 4 0.93 3.13 -26.60
N GLY A 5 1.80 2.90 -25.61
CA GLY A 5 1.43 2.97 -24.19
C GLY A 5 0.84 4.34 -23.80
N LEU A 6 1.40 5.44 -24.32
CA LEU A 6 0.88 6.79 -24.08
C LEU A 6 -0.54 6.98 -24.68
N MET A 7 -0.77 6.45 -25.88
CA MET A 7 -2.08 6.49 -26.53
C MET A 7 -3.12 5.71 -25.71
N ILE A 8 -2.78 4.49 -25.28
CA ILE A 8 -3.64 3.67 -24.42
C ILE A 8 -3.92 4.39 -23.09
N ALA A 9 -2.90 4.93 -22.43
CA ALA A 9 -3.06 5.63 -21.16
C ALA A 9 -4.03 6.81 -21.26
N LYS A 10 -3.87 7.63 -22.31
CA LYS A 10 -4.73 8.79 -22.58
C LYS A 10 -6.17 8.36 -22.86
N GLU A 11 -6.34 7.30 -23.65
CA GLU A 11 -7.66 6.85 -24.06
C GLU A 11 -8.42 6.17 -22.91
N LEU A 12 -7.75 5.39 -22.06
CA LEU A 12 -8.35 4.84 -20.84
C LEU A 12 -8.82 5.94 -19.89
N LYS A 13 -8.03 7.00 -19.71
CA LYS A 13 -8.45 8.19 -18.94
C LYS A 13 -9.62 8.92 -19.58
N ARG A 14 -9.75 8.94 -20.90
CA ARG A 14 -10.89 9.55 -21.59
C ARG A 14 -12.17 8.72 -21.45
N LEU A 15 -12.03 7.39 -21.47
CA LEU A 15 -13.15 6.46 -21.52
C LEU A 15 -13.63 6.00 -20.14
N HIS A 16 -12.91 6.27 -19.05
CA HIS A 16 -13.23 5.73 -17.72
C HIS A 16 -14.66 6.01 -17.25
N SER A 17 -15.27 7.11 -17.68
CA SER A 17 -16.67 7.48 -17.34
C SER A 17 -17.72 6.76 -18.19
N ASN A 18 -17.34 6.07 -19.29
CA ASN A 18 -18.26 5.33 -20.15
C ASN A 18 -17.92 3.83 -20.13
N ALA A 19 -18.59 3.09 -19.24
CA ALA A 19 -18.31 1.67 -19.01
C ALA A 19 -18.32 0.83 -20.29
N VAL A 20 -19.32 0.98 -21.17
CA VAL A 20 -19.43 0.16 -22.39
C VAL A 20 -18.26 0.40 -23.35
N ARG A 21 -17.90 1.68 -23.58
CA ARG A 21 -16.77 2.02 -24.45
C ARG A 21 -15.44 1.62 -23.80
N PHE A 22 -15.32 1.79 -22.49
CA PHE A 22 -14.16 1.38 -21.72
C PHE A 22 -13.91 -0.12 -21.84
N GLU A 23 -14.92 -0.96 -21.60
CA GLU A 23 -14.79 -2.42 -21.72
C GLU A 23 -14.42 -2.86 -23.13
N ARG A 24 -15.04 -2.24 -24.15
CA ARG A 24 -14.72 -2.52 -25.55
C ARG A 24 -13.26 -2.18 -25.85
N PHE A 25 -12.78 -1.05 -25.34
CA PHE A 25 -11.40 -0.61 -25.53
C PHE A 25 -10.40 -1.53 -24.82
N MET A 26 -10.68 -1.90 -23.56
CA MET A 26 -9.88 -2.88 -22.80
C MET A 26 -9.71 -4.19 -23.58
N LYS A 27 -10.80 -4.75 -24.11
CA LYS A 27 -10.78 -6.03 -24.86
C LYS A 27 -10.12 -5.97 -26.24
N SER A 28 -10.09 -4.80 -26.88
CA SER A 28 -9.58 -4.68 -28.25
C SER A 28 -8.14 -4.20 -28.31
N HIS A 29 -7.73 -3.33 -27.38
CA HIS A 29 -6.43 -2.67 -27.41
C HIS A 29 -5.53 -3.09 -26.25
N VAL A 30 -6.06 -3.19 -25.02
CA VAL A 30 -5.22 -3.50 -23.84
C VAL A 30 -4.78 -4.97 -23.84
N SER A 31 -5.65 -5.91 -24.21
CA SER A 31 -5.30 -7.35 -24.26
C SER A 31 -4.31 -7.74 -25.36
N ARG A 32 -3.95 -6.81 -26.24
CA ARG A 32 -2.94 -7.01 -27.31
C ARG A 32 -1.66 -6.24 -27.03
N LEU A 33 -1.63 -5.51 -25.92
CA LEU A 33 -0.53 -4.61 -25.58
C LEU A 33 0.67 -5.42 -25.12
N HIS A 34 1.86 -5.08 -25.63
CA HIS A 34 3.09 -5.72 -25.18
C HIS A 34 3.32 -5.52 -23.66
N LYS A 35 3.91 -6.54 -23.01
CA LYS A 35 4.27 -6.53 -21.58
C LYS A 35 4.88 -5.22 -21.11
N SER A 36 5.90 -4.73 -21.82
CA SER A 36 6.61 -3.49 -21.44
C SER A 36 5.70 -2.26 -21.45
N ASN A 37 4.79 -2.15 -22.41
CA ASN A 37 3.82 -1.06 -22.47
C ASN A 37 2.76 -1.21 -21.37
N LEU A 38 2.23 -2.42 -21.15
CA LEU A 38 1.20 -2.65 -20.11
C LEU A 38 1.72 -2.30 -18.71
N VAL A 39 2.94 -2.75 -18.38
CA VAL A 39 3.59 -2.43 -17.10
C VAL A 39 3.81 -0.93 -16.94
N VAL A 40 4.27 -0.25 -18.01
CA VAL A 40 4.53 1.20 -17.94
C VAL A 40 3.24 2.03 -17.83
N VAL A 41 2.13 1.59 -18.45
CA VAL A 41 0.83 2.25 -18.27
C VAL A 41 0.29 2.03 -16.85
N LEU A 42 0.42 0.81 -16.32
CA LEU A 42 0.04 0.52 -14.94
C LEU A 42 0.83 1.40 -13.94
N ALA A 43 2.16 1.45 -14.08
CA ALA A 43 3.02 2.30 -13.25
C ALA A 43 2.64 3.78 -13.33
N GLU A 44 2.29 4.27 -14.52
CA GLU A 44 1.82 5.65 -14.68
C GLU A 44 0.49 5.92 -13.99
N PHE A 45 -0.45 4.97 -14.01
CA PHE A 45 -1.72 5.12 -13.28
C PHE A 45 -1.53 5.06 -11.77
N GLN A 46 -0.64 4.21 -11.28
CA GLN A 46 -0.26 4.15 -9.86
C GLN A 46 0.37 5.48 -9.41
N ARG A 47 1.31 6.02 -10.22
CA ARG A 47 1.95 7.32 -9.97
C ARG A 47 0.96 8.49 -9.94
N GLN A 48 -0.13 8.41 -10.71
CA GLN A 48 -1.17 9.44 -10.77
C GLN A 48 -2.34 9.20 -9.80
N ASP A 49 -2.26 8.20 -8.91
CA ASP A 49 -3.34 7.87 -7.97
C ASP A 49 -4.67 7.52 -8.63
N LEU A 50 -4.63 7.00 -9.85
CA LEU A 50 -5.84 6.60 -10.60
C LEU A 50 -6.28 5.19 -10.20
N SER A 51 -6.66 5.00 -8.94
CA SER A 51 -6.96 3.68 -8.34
C SER A 51 -7.89 2.81 -9.19
N TYR A 52 -8.97 3.38 -9.75
CA TYR A 52 -9.86 2.64 -10.63
C TYR A 52 -9.13 2.09 -11.87
N LEU A 53 -8.41 2.94 -12.59
CA LEU A 53 -7.69 2.52 -13.81
C LEU A 53 -6.55 1.55 -13.50
N SER A 54 -5.84 1.77 -12.39
CA SER A 54 -4.83 0.85 -11.89
C SER A 54 -5.44 -0.53 -11.66
N MET A 55 -6.58 -0.61 -10.95
CA MET A 55 -7.29 -1.88 -10.73
C MET A 55 -7.73 -2.54 -12.03
N ARG A 56 -8.21 -1.76 -13.00
CA ARG A 56 -8.58 -2.29 -14.32
C ARG A 56 -7.40 -2.90 -15.06
N LEU A 57 -6.22 -2.31 -14.95
CA LEU A 57 -5.00 -2.85 -15.56
C LEU A 57 -4.40 -4.00 -14.76
N TYR A 58 -4.49 -3.99 -13.43
CA TYR A 58 -4.15 -5.13 -12.58
C TYR A 58 -4.86 -6.40 -13.02
N GLU A 59 -6.18 -6.32 -13.24
CA GLU A 59 -7.00 -7.44 -13.73
C GLU A 59 -6.64 -7.88 -15.15
N ALA A 60 -6.13 -6.97 -15.98
CA ALA A 60 -5.64 -7.31 -17.31
C ALA A 60 -4.29 -8.04 -17.22
N VAL A 61 -3.34 -7.50 -16.45
CA VAL A 61 -2.01 -8.09 -16.23
C VAL A 61 -2.12 -9.52 -15.70
N ARG A 62 -3.01 -9.80 -14.75
CA ARG A 62 -3.18 -11.15 -14.18
C ARG A 62 -3.65 -12.21 -15.18
N LYS A 63 -4.23 -11.80 -16.31
CA LYS A 63 -4.69 -12.71 -17.37
C LYS A 63 -3.62 -13.01 -18.41
N GLU A 64 -2.47 -12.34 -18.32
CA GLU A 64 -1.39 -12.48 -19.28
C GLU A 64 -0.56 -13.76 -19.03
N ILE A 65 -0.12 -14.41 -20.11
CA ILE A 65 0.66 -15.67 -20.03
C ILE A 65 1.99 -15.47 -19.27
N TRP A 66 2.58 -14.28 -19.42
CA TRP A 66 3.84 -13.90 -18.79
C TRP A 66 3.67 -13.42 -17.34
N TYR A 67 2.45 -13.38 -16.82
CA TYR A 67 2.18 -12.94 -15.46
C TYR A 67 2.89 -13.85 -14.46
N ARG A 68 3.68 -13.23 -13.58
CA ARG A 68 4.29 -13.87 -12.43
C ARG A 68 4.12 -12.91 -11.26
N PRO A 69 3.31 -13.26 -10.25
CA PRO A 69 3.12 -12.41 -9.10
C PRO A 69 4.43 -12.26 -8.34
N ASP A 70 4.71 -11.01 -7.96
CA ASP A 70 5.88 -10.63 -7.20
C ASP A 70 5.48 -9.49 -6.28
N MET A 71 5.92 -9.58 -5.02
CA MET A 71 5.70 -8.54 -4.02
C MET A 71 6.27 -7.21 -4.50
N PHE A 72 7.46 -7.22 -5.11
CA PHE A 72 8.08 -6.00 -5.65
C PHE A 72 7.20 -5.33 -6.70
N PHE A 73 6.52 -6.12 -7.54
CA PHE A 73 5.65 -5.60 -8.60
C PHE A 73 4.34 -4.99 -8.06
N TYR A 74 3.81 -5.51 -6.95
CA TYR A 74 2.51 -5.09 -6.42
C TYR A 74 2.57 -4.20 -5.17
N ARG A 75 3.75 -3.98 -4.58
CA ARG A 75 3.93 -3.09 -3.43
C ARG A 75 3.37 -1.68 -3.69
N ASP A 76 3.75 -1.07 -4.81
CA ASP A 76 3.29 0.27 -5.17
C ASP A 76 1.77 0.33 -5.35
N MET A 77 1.19 -0.78 -5.81
CA MET A 77 -0.25 -0.89 -5.98
C MET A 77 -0.98 -0.95 -4.64
N LEU A 78 -0.53 -1.83 -3.74
CA LEU A 78 -1.08 -1.97 -2.39
C LEU A 78 -0.96 -0.67 -1.61
N PHE A 79 0.21 -0.02 -1.66
CA PHE A 79 0.44 1.25 -0.99
C PHE A 79 -0.46 2.37 -1.53
N MET A 80 -0.58 2.49 -2.86
CA MET A 80 -1.45 3.48 -3.51
C MET A 80 -2.93 3.28 -3.16
N LEU A 81 -3.40 2.03 -3.07
CA LEU A 81 -4.79 1.76 -2.68
C LEU A 81 -5.02 2.05 -1.20
N ALA A 82 -4.11 1.64 -0.32
CA ALA A 82 -4.20 1.88 1.11
C ALA A 82 -4.23 3.38 1.45
N ARG A 83 -3.30 4.18 0.88
CA ARG A 83 -3.29 5.65 1.09
C ARG A 83 -4.55 6.34 0.58
N ASN A 84 -5.17 5.79 -0.48
CA ASN A 84 -6.41 6.30 -1.05
C ASN A 84 -7.67 5.73 -0.37
N LYS A 85 -7.50 5.05 0.77
CA LYS A 85 -8.58 4.41 1.57
C LYS A 85 -9.43 3.42 0.76
N LYS A 86 -8.84 2.79 -0.25
CA LYS A 86 -9.46 1.74 -1.10
C LYS A 86 -9.32 0.37 -0.44
N VAL A 87 -9.95 0.23 0.72
CA VAL A 87 -9.79 -0.93 1.61
C VAL A 87 -10.15 -2.25 0.92
N ASP A 88 -11.28 -2.30 0.22
CA ASP A 88 -11.75 -3.52 -0.43
C ASP A 88 -10.80 -3.95 -1.55
N GLU A 89 -10.32 -2.99 -2.35
CA GLU A 89 -9.33 -3.27 -3.40
C GLU A 89 -7.97 -3.68 -2.82
N THR A 90 -7.52 -3.06 -1.73
CA THR A 90 -6.29 -3.48 -1.04
C THR A 90 -6.42 -4.91 -0.52
N LYS A 91 -7.51 -5.25 0.19
CA LYS A 91 -7.79 -6.60 0.70
C LYS A 91 -7.85 -7.62 -0.43
N LYS A 92 -8.48 -7.25 -1.55
CA LYS A 92 -8.54 -8.13 -2.73
C LYS A 92 -7.16 -8.48 -3.26
N ILE A 93 -6.30 -7.48 -3.50
CA ILE A 93 -4.94 -7.73 -4.00
C ILE A 93 -4.14 -8.52 -2.98
N TRP A 94 -4.25 -8.18 -1.69
CA TRP A 94 -3.58 -8.89 -0.61
C TRP A 94 -3.91 -10.39 -0.62
N GLU A 95 -5.20 -10.73 -0.68
CA GLU A 95 -5.67 -12.11 -0.73
C GLU A 95 -5.34 -12.82 -2.04
N ASP A 96 -5.36 -12.10 -3.16
CA ASP A 96 -4.92 -12.63 -4.45
C ASP A 96 -3.45 -13.06 -4.42
N LEU A 97 -2.56 -12.22 -3.87
CA LEU A 97 -1.14 -12.51 -3.75
C LEU A 97 -0.86 -13.66 -2.76
N LYS A 98 -1.62 -13.74 -1.64
CA LYS A 98 -1.55 -14.87 -0.71
C LYS A 98 -1.91 -16.19 -1.39
N LYS A 99 -3.01 -16.22 -2.14
CA LYS A 99 -3.44 -17.41 -2.90
C LYS A 99 -2.45 -17.83 -3.97
N GLU A 100 -1.72 -16.85 -4.52
CA GLU A 100 -0.67 -17.06 -5.50
C GLU A 100 0.69 -17.43 -4.86
N GLY A 101 0.77 -17.54 -3.54
CA GLY A 101 1.96 -17.97 -2.80
C GLY A 101 3.06 -16.90 -2.71
N VAL A 102 2.70 -15.62 -2.87
CA VAL A 102 3.65 -14.52 -2.72
C VAL A 102 4.03 -14.37 -1.25
N ILE A 103 5.34 -14.28 -0.99
CA ILE A 103 5.88 -13.96 0.33
C ILE A 103 5.92 -12.45 0.46
N PHE A 104 5.25 -11.94 1.49
CA PHE A 104 5.22 -10.50 1.79
C PHE A 104 6.45 -10.12 2.58
N ASP A 105 7.16 -9.10 2.10
CA ASP A 105 8.29 -8.54 2.83
C ASP A 105 7.83 -7.62 3.98
N GLN A 106 8.71 -7.48 4.97
CA GLN A 106 8.50 -6.60 6.12
C GLN A 106 8.32 -5.13 5.74
N HIS A 107 8.77 -4.71 4.54
CA HIS A 107 8.56 -3.35 4.10
C HIS A 107 7.10 -3.09 3.74
N THR A 108 6.50 -4.01 3.01
CA THR A 108 5.11 -3.94 2.57
C THR A 108 4.16 -3.92 3.77
N PHE A 109 4.38 -4.78 4.76
CA PHE A 109 3.60 -4.74 6.01
C PHE A 109 3.65 -3.37 6.69
N GLY A 110 4.87 -2.85 6.91
CA GLY A 110 5.05 -1.56 7.56
C GLY A 110 4.43 -0.39 6.79
N ASP A 111 4.52 -0.41 5.46
CA ASP A 111 3.97 0.65 4.62
C ASP A 111 2.43 0.61 4.62
N LEU A 112 1.82 -0.58 4.65
CA LEU A 112 0.36 -0.73 4.74
C LEU A 112 -0.19 -0.38 6.12
N VAL A 113 0.47 -0.82 7.19
CA VAL A 113 0.10 -0.43 8.56
C VAL A 113 0.11 1.08 8.69
N LYS A 114 1.19 1.74 8.26
CA LYS A 114 1.27 3.20 8.27
C LYS A 114 0.15 3.84 7.44
N ALA A 115 -0.08 3.37 6.21
CA ALA A 115 -1.10 3.95 5.33
C ALA A 115 -2.53 3.82 5.89
N PHE A 116 -2.86 2.70 6.53
CA PHE A 116 -4.17 2.53 7.18
C PHE A 116 -4.29 3.37 8.45
N LEU A 117 -3.22 3.49 9.23
CA LEU A 117 -3.16 4.32 10.43
C LEU A 117 -3.33 5.81 10.11
N ASP A 118 -2.57 6.33 9.15
CA ASP A 118 -2.71 7.70 8.62
C ASP A 118 -4.11 7.93 8.01
N GLY A 119 -4.75 6.85 7.54
CA GLY A 119 -6.11 6.85 7.03
C GLY A 119 -7.22 6.84 8.09
N GLY A 120 -6.88 6.60 9.36
CA GLY A 120 -7.84 6.41 10.46
C GLY A 120 -8.56 5.04 10.43
N LEU A 121 -7.96 4.05 9.77
CA LEU A 121 -8.52 2.71 9.54
C LEU A 121 -7.87 1.70 10.49
N SER A 122 -8.14 1.84 11.78
CA SER A 122 -7.49 1.05 12.85
C SER A 122 -7.80 -0.45 12.77
N LEU A 123 -8.97 -0.85 12.28
CA LEU A 123 -9.31 -2.28 12.09
C LEU A 123 -8.44 -2.93 11.02
N GLU A 124 -8.28 -2.26 9.87
CA GLU A 124 -7.42 -2.70 8.77
C GLU A 124 -5.95 -2.72 9.18
N GLU A 125 -5.51 -1.69 9.90
CA GLU A 125 -4.15 -1.60 10.44
C GLU A 125 -3.85 -2.79 11.36
N MET A 126 -4.70 -3.06 12.35
CA MET A 126 -4.52 -4.18 13.27
C MET A 126 -4.58 -5.54 12.57
N HIS A 127 -5.36 -5.68 11.50
CA HIS A 127 -5.38 -6.89 10.69
C HIS A 127 -4.05 -7.15 10.00
N ILE A 128 -3.47 -6.13 9.34
CA ILE A 128 -2.15 -6.25 8.70
C ILE A 128 -1.04 -6.46 9.73
N TYR A 129 -1.12 -5.78 10.88
CA TYR A 129 -0.20 -5.98 11.99
C TYR A 129 -0.22 -7.43 12.49
N ASP A 130 -1.41 -8.00 12.66
CA ASP A 130 -1.56 -9.39 13.08
C ASP A 130 -0.94 -10.36 12.07
N GLU A 131 -1.17 -10.16 10.77
CA GLU A 131 -0.52 -10.96 9.73
C GLU A 131 1.01 -10.81 9.74
N MET A 132 1.53 -9.60 9.99
CA MET A 132 2.97 -9.36 10.11
C MET A 132 3.59 -10.17 11.26
N ARG A 133 2.92 -10.29 12.39
CA ARG A 133 3.39 -11.07 13.56
C ARG A 133 3.47 -12.56 13.29
N HIS A 134 2.60 -13.08 12.42
CA HIS A 134 2.57 -14.49 12.05
C HIS A 134 3.41 -14.78 10.79
N SER A 135 4.07 -13.76 10.22
CA SER A 135 4.98 -13.93 9.10
C SER A 135 6.22 -14.72 9.54
N PRO A 136 6.80 -15.57 8.66
CA PRO A 136 8.05 -16.29 8.96
C PRO A 136 9.22 -15.35 9.30
N ASP A 137 9.19 -14.14 8.77
CA ASP A 137 10.23 -13.13 9.00
C ASP A 137 9.88 -12.30 10.25
N PRO A 138 10.80 -12.19 11.24
CA PRO A 138 10.55 -11.38 12.42
C PRO A 138 10.44 -9.89 12.05
N PRO A 139 9.52 -9.12 12.66
CA PRO A 139 9.34 -7.74 12.27
C PRO A 139 10.50 -6.84 12.73
N MET A 140 10.93 -5.93 11.86
CA MET A 140 12.08 -5.07 12.12
C MET A 140 11.79 -4.02 13.19
N SER A 141 12.76 -3.73 14.06
CA SER A 141 12.62 -2.76 15.16
C SER A 141 12.18 -1.36 14.73
N LEU A 142 12.59 -0.90 13.54
CA LEU A 142 12.14 0.39 13.00
C LEU A 142 10.63 0.43 12.71
N ARG A 143 10.03 -0.69 12.29
CA ARG A 143 8.60 -0.74 11.95
C ARG A 143 7.73 -0.62 13.19
N TYR A 144 8.13 -1.25 14.28
CA TYR A 144 7.49 -1.06 15.59
C TYR A 144 7.47 0.40 16.05
N ARG A 145 8.55 1.15 15.82
CA ARG A 145 8.58 2.60 16.15
C ARG A 145 7.54 3.40 15.37
N VAL A 146 7.39 3.10 14.07
CA VAL A 146 6.38 3.76 13.22
C VAL A 146 4.97 3.44 13.71
N MET A 147 4.73 2.18 14.10
CA MET A 147 3.44 1.74 14.66
C MET A 147 3.14 2.43 15.98
N LEU A 148 4.05 2.36 16.96
CA LEU A 148 3.87 3.00 18.26
C LEU A 148 3.65 4.51 18.15
N LYS A 149 4.28 5.17 17.19
CA LYS A 149 4.04 6.60 16.89
C LYS A 149 2.65 6.85 16.32
N GLY A 150 2.22 6.10 15.32
CA GLY A 150 0.90 6.35 14.74
C GLY A 150 -0.26 5.90 15.66
N LEU A 151 0.02 5.00 16.61
CA LEU A 151 -0.93 4.52 17.61
C LEU A 151 -1.04 5.43 18.85
N LEU A 152 -0.42 6.62 18.86
CA LEU A 152 -0.61 7.60 19.94
C LEU A 152 -2.10 7.87 20.24
N PRO A 153 -3.00 8.05 19.23
CA PRO A 153 -4.43 8.23 19.49
C PRO A 153 -5.16 6.96 19.98
N TYR A 154 -4.49 5.81 20.03
CA TYR A 154 -5.07 4.50 20.36
C TYR A 154 -4.25 3.78 21.46
N PRO A 155 -4.32 4.24 22.73
CA PRO A 155 -3.43 3.75 23.80
C PRO A 155 -3.48 2.24 24.05
N GLU A 156 -4.67 1.64 23.95
CA GLU A 156 -4.85 0.19 24.13
C GLU A 156 -4.14 -0.63 23.05
N LEU A 157 -4.22 -0.19 21.80
CA LEU A 157 -3.53 -0.84 20.67
C LEU A 157 -2.02 -0.64 20.78
N ARG A 158 -1.61 0.57 21.17
CA ARG A 158 -0.21 0.93 21.38
C ARG A 158 0.45 0.05 22.43
N GLU A 159 -0.20 -0.17 23.57
CA GLU A 159 0.33 -1.01 24.63
C GLU A 159 0.42 -2.48 24.19
N LYS A 160 -0.57 -2.99 23.47
CA LYS A 160 -0.51 -4.34 22.88
C LYS A 160 0.69 -4.51 21.94
N VAL A 161 0.90 -3.55 21.02
CA VAL A 161 2.03 -3.57 20.09
C VAL A 161 3.38 -3.52 20.82
N LYS A 162 3.46 -2.75 21.91
CA LYS A 162 4.64 -2.64 22.76
C LYS A 162 4.94 -3.94 23.51
N ASP A 163 3.93 -4.56 24.10
CA ASP A 163 4.04 -5.86 24.76
C ASP A 163 4.51 -6.95 23.80
N ASP A 164 3.94 -6.97 22.59
CA ASP A 164 4.31 -7.92 21.55
C ASP A 164 5.77 -7.71 21.09
N PHE A 165 6.22 -6.46 20.96
CA PHE A 165 7.60 -6.14 20.63
C PHE A 165 8.57 -6.68 21.69
N LEU A 166 8.30 -6.43 22.96
CA LEU A 166 9.14 -6.86 24.08
C LEU A 166 9.21 -8.39 24.19
N LYS A 167 8.12 -9.10 23.86
CA LYS A 167 8.11 -10.57 23.80
C LYS A 167 8.96 -11.11 22.66
N LEU A 168 8.96 -10.44 21.50
CA LEU A 168 9.70 -10.87 20.31
C LEU A 168 11.19 -10.49 20.39
N LEU A 169 11.53 -9.38 21.04
CA LEU A 169 12.88 -8.83 21.13
C LEU A 169 13.19 -8.36 22.57
N PRO A 170 13.34 -9.28 23.54
CA PRO A 170 13.46 -8.96 24.96
C PRO A 170 14.67 -8.09 25.31
N ASP A 171 15.76 -8.20 24.55
CA ASP A 171 17.00 -7.45 24.79
C ASP A 171 17.04 -6.08 24.07
N THR A 172 15.97 -5.71 23.36
CA THR A 172 15.93 -4.46 22.58
C THR A 172 15.25 -3.35 23.37
N VAL A 173 15.95 -2.22 23.54
CA VAL A 173 15.34 -1.00 24.08
C VAL A 173 14.28 -0.50 23.09
N VAL A 174 13.00 -0.59 23.47
CA VAL A 174 11.92 0.05 22.73
C VAL A 174 12.17 1.55 22.80
N TYR A 175 12.46 2.19 21.67
CA TYR A 175 12.37 3.64 21.61
C TYR A 175 10.88 3.99 21.56
N ASP A 176 10.36 4.32 22.74
CA ASP A 176 8.97 4.66 23.01
C ASP A 176 8.89 6.17 23.32
N PRO A 177 8.94 7.04 22.31
CA PRO A 177 8.85 8.48 22.56
C PRO A 177 7.49 8.79 23.18
N LEU A 178 7.53 9.42 24.36
CA LEU A 178 6.36 9.92 25.07
C LEU A 178 5.61 10.94 24.21
N GLU A 179 4.30 11.06 24.43
CA GLU A 179 3.43 12.10 23.82
C GLU A 179 4.09 13.50 23.90
N ASP A 180 4.73 13.80 25.03
CA ASP A 180 5.28 15.12 25.37
C ASP A 180 6.57 15.54 24.62
N LEU A 181 7.22 14.65 23.85
CA LEU A 181 8.49 14.98 23.17
C LEU A 181 8.32 15.63 21.79
N PHE A 182 7.09 15.78 21.29
CA PHE A 182 6.82 16.34 19.97
C PHE A 182 6.01 17.64 19.98
N ASP A 183 5.52 18.10 21.14
CA ASP A 183 4.97 19.45 21.29
C ASP A 183 6.05 20.55 21.12
N GLU A 184 7.34 20.19 21.15
CA GLU A 184 8.44 21.14 20.92
C GLU A 184 8.62 21.54 19.43
N GLU A 185 8.05 20.80 18.47
CA GLU A 185 8.04 21.22 17.06
C GLU A 185 6.90 22.21 16.73
N GLU A 186 5.87 22.32 17.58
CA GLU A 186 4.86 23.39 17.49
C GLU A 186 5.37 24.69 18.12
N TRP A 187 6.12 24.63 19.24
CA TRP A 187 6.73 25.81 19.86
C TRP A 187 7.75 26.55 18.99
N ARG A 188 8.41 25.86 18.04
CA ARG A 188 9.33 26.50 17.08
C ARG A 188 8.64 27.17 15.88
N LYS A 189 7.36 26.89 15.65
CA LYS A 189 6.59 27.56 14.60
C LYS A 189 5.83 28.78 15.12
N GLU A 190 5.52 28.82 16.41
CA GLU A 190 4.90 30.00 17.05
C GLU A 190 5.93 31.04 17.53
N SER A 191 7.22 30.72 17.60
CA SER A 191 8.26 31.67 18.03
C SER A 191 8.92 32.48 16.91
N ASP A 192 8.63 32.18 15.63
CA ASP A 192 9.22 32.86 14.47
C ASP A 192 8.25 33.87 13.80
N ASP A 193 7.07 34.08 14.37
CA ASP A 193 6.03 35.01 13.89
C ASP A 193 5.78 36.22 14.83
N ASP A 194 6.71 36.55 15.74
CA ASP A 194 6.71 37.78 16.57
C ASP A 194 7.77 38.81 16.15
#